data_AF-A0A2G2MG01-F1
#
_entry.id   AF-A0A2G2MG01-F1
#
_cell.length_a   1.000
_cell.length_b   1.000
_cell.length_c   1.000
_cell.angle_alpha   90.00
_cell.angle_beta   90.00
_cell.angle_gamma   90.00
#
_symmetry.space_group_name_H-M   'P 1'
#
loop_
_entity.id
_entity.type
_entity.pdbx_description
1 polymer ?
#
loop_
_entity_poly.entity_id
_entity_poly.type
_entity_poly.pdbx_seq_one_letter_code
_entity_poly.pdbx_strand_id
1 'polypeptide(L)'
;MEKHENIIENFKLNSLDNPKYISASLATYRQNGVDKDWEIVKAHDSVAILIYHKNKDAFVLVKQFRPAVYLNNNKGMTIELCAGIVDKELTLAEIAIEEIEEECGFSVSLENLERITSFHTSVGFAGSKQLLYYAEVDDGMKIHDGGGVDDEQIEVIYLPVSEAKSFIYDESMAKTPGLMFAFMWWLERP
;
A
#
# COMPACT_ATOMS: atom_id res chain seq x y z
N MET A 1 -19.86 7.56 -14.30
CA MET A 1 -18.92 8.32 -13.46
C MET A 1 -17.83 8.84 -14.40
N GLU A 2 -17.66 10.15 -14.47
CA GLU A 2 -16.53 10.76 -15.18
C GLU A 2 -15.25 10.23 -14.52
N LYS A 3 -14.40 9.58 -15.31
CA LYS A 3 -13.04 9.26 -14.87
C LYS A 3 -12.33 10.61 -14.75
N HIS A 4 -12.11 11.09 -13.54
CA HIS A 4 -11.14 12.17 -13.35
C HIS A 4 -9.78 11.63 -13.78
N GLU A 5 -9.34 12.00 -14.98
CA GLU A 5 -7.97 11.76 -15.40
C GLU A 5 -7.07 12.67 -14.58
N ASN A 6 -6.10 12.08 -13.88
CA ASN A 6 -5.09 12.84 -13.16
C ASN A 6 -4.24 13.62 -14.18
N ILE A 7 -4.36 14.94 -14.18
CA ILE A 7 -3.55 15.84 -15.01
C ILE A 7 -2.24 16.09 -14.28
N ILE A 8 -1.14 15.53 -14.79
CA ILE A 8 0.20 15.69 -14.23
C ILE A 8 0.98 16.69 -15.08
N GLU A 9 1.26 17.87 -14.54
CA GLU A 9 2.03 18.93 -15.20
C GLU A 9 3.33 19.22 -14.46
N ASN A 10 4.35 19.67 -15.19
CA ASN A 10 5.62 20.15 -14.62
C ASN A 10 6.37 19.13 -13.73
N PHE A 11 6.24 17.82 -14.00
CA PHE A 11 6.96 16.76 -13.28
C PHE A 11 8.49 16.93 -13.44
N LYS A 12 9.19 17.17 -12.33
CA LYS A 12 10.65 17.38 -12.27
C LYS A 12 11.24 16.63 -11.09
N LEU A 13 12.44 16.11 -11.27
CA LEU A 13 13.24 15.54 -10.18
C LEU A 13 14.16 16.63 -9.64
N ASN A 14 14.17 16.81 -8.32
CA ASN A 14 15.05 17.73 -7.60
C ASN A 14 15.87 16.94 -6.59
N SER A 15 17.02 17.48 -6.19
CA SER A 15 17.77 16.97 -5.05
C SER A 15 16.95 17.11 -3.76
N LEU A 16 17.10 16.15 -2.83
CA LEU A 16 16.46 16.18 -1.53
C LEU A 16 17.36 16.88 -0.51
N ASP A 17 16.87 17.99 0.04
CA ASP A 17 17.46 18.66 1.21
C ASP A 17 16.56 18.42 2.43
N ASN A 18 17.09 17.81 3.50
CA ASN A 18 16.35 17.46 4.74
C ASN A 18 15.04 16.67 4.49
N PRO A 19 15.10 15.47 3.91
CA PRO A 19 13.89 14.75 3.55
C PRO A 19 13.12 14.23 4.76
N LYS A 20 11.78 14.27 4.69
CA LYS A 20 10.87 13.87 5.77
C LYS A 20 10.66 12.36 5.88
N TYR A 21 10.49 11.68 4.75
CA TYR A 21 10.02 10.28 4.73
C TYR A 21 11.07 9.26 4.28
N ILE A 22 11.99 9.66 3.40
CA ILE A 22 13.03 8.76 2.87
C ILE A 22 14.37 9.47 2.82
N SER A 23 15.47 8.79 3.15
CA SER A 23 16.81 9.36 3.01
C SER A 23 17.76 8.38 2.34
N ALA A 24 18.42 8.84 1.27
CA ALA A 24 19.46 8.08 0.60
C ALA A 24 20.76 8.13 1.42
N SER A 25 21.52 7.04 1.44
CA SER A 25 22.80 6.92 2.12
C SER A 25 23.69 5.92 1.41
N LEU A 26 25.00 6.15 1.44
CA LEU A 26 25.98 5.13 1.06
C LEU A 26 26.28 4.26 2.28
N ALA A 27 25.88 2.99 2.24
CA ALA A 27 26.24 2.01 3.26
C ALA A 27 27.63 1.44 2.95
N THR A 28 28.58 1.62 3.85
CA THR A 28 29.92 1.03 3.74
C THR A 28 30.08 -0.08 4.79
N TYR A 29 30.52 -1.27 4.38
CA TYR A 29 30.62 -2.42 5.28
C TYR A 29 31.72 -3.38 4.83
N ARG A 30 32.24 -4.19 5.76
CA ARG A 30 33.22 -5.24 5.46
C ARG A 30 32.56 -6.61 5.58
N GLN A 31 32.58 -7.38 4.51
CA GLN A 31 32.00 -8.73 4.46
C GLN A 31 33.08 -9.73 4.07
N ASN A 32 33.35 -10.71 4.95
CA ASN A 32 34.33 -11.76 4.72
C ASN A 32 35.72 -11.23 4.30
N GLY A 33 36.17 -10.16 4.95
CA GLY A 33 37.47 -9.54 4.68
C GLY A 33 37.50 -8.58 3.49
N VAL A 34 36.41 -8.44 2.74
CA VAL A 34 36.27 -7.54 1.58
C VAL A 34 35.47 -6.32 1.98
N ASP A 35 36.03 -5.13 1.76
CA ASP A 35 35.32 -3.87 1.94
C ASP A 35 34.35 -3.65 0.77
N LYS A 36 33.13 -3.22 1.07
CA LYS A 36 32.02 -3.05 0.14
C LYS A 36 31.27 -1.76 0.44
N ASP A 37 30.61 -1.26 -0.59
CA ASP A 37 29.62 -0.21 -0.45
C ASP A 37 28.34 -0.56 -1.21
N TRP A 38 27.24 0.09 -0.84
CA TRP A 38 25.95 -0.03 -1.51
C TRP A 38 25.08 1.20 -1.24
N GLU A 39 24.40 1.72 -2.26
CA GLU A 39 23.43 2.80 -2.10
C GLU A 39 22.14 2.24 -1.49
N ILE A 40 21.71 2.82 -0.37
CA ILE A 40 20.48 2.44 0.33
C ILE A 40 19.58 3.63 0.54
N VAL A 41 18.28 3.38 0.65
CA VAL A 41 17.27 4.35 1.06
C VAL A 41 16.70 3.91 2.39
N LYS A 42 16.84 4.73 3.43
CA LYS A 42 16.10 4.53 4.68
C LYS A 42 14.68 4.99 4.45
N ALA A 43 13.72 4.07 4.56
CA ALA A 43 12.30 4.34 4.47
C ALA A 43 11.59 3.67 5.65
N HIS A 44 10.45 4.21 6.06
CA HIS A 44 9.66 3.68 7.17
C HIS A 44 9.15 2.26 6.86
N ASP A 45 8.95 1.49 7.93
CA ASP A 45 8.12 0.30 7.86
C ASP A 45 6.65 0.71 7.63
N SER A 46 5.80 -0.24 7.25
CA SER A 46 4.39 0.03 6.94
C SER A 46 3.46 -1.11 7.35
N VAL A 47 2.16 -0.82 7.34
CA VAL A 47 1.09 -1.81 7.39
C VAL A 47 0.37 -1.85 6.04
N ALA A 48 -0.25 -2.98 5.71
CA ALA A 48 -1.16 -3.12 4.58
C ALA A 48 -2.33 -4.02 4.99
N ILE A 49 -3.51 -3.77 4.45
CA ILE A 49 -4.74 -4.44 4.84
C ILE A 49 -5.47 -4.96 3.61
N LEU A 50 -5.72 -6.27 3.58
CA LEU A 50 -6.71 -6.85 2.68
C LEU A 50 -8.10 -6.70 3.31
N ILE A 51 -8.97 -5.94 2.66
CA ILE A 51 -10.33 -5.70 3.15
C ILE A 51 -11.31 -6.46 2.26
N TYR A 52 -12.12 -7.35 2.83
CA TYR A 52 -13.18 -8.06 2.12
C TYR A 52 -14.55 -7.51 2.48
N HIS A 53 -15.33 -7.10 1.48
CA HIS A 53 -16.66 -6.56 1.65
C HIS A 53 -17.73 -7.65 1.46
N LYS A 54 -18.32 -8.13 2.55
CA LYS A 54 -19.24 -9.28 2.58
C LYS A 54 -20.47 -9.10 1.67
N ASN A 55 -21.12 -7.93 1.70
CA ASN A 55 -22.33 -7.73 0.87
C ASN A 55 -22.04 -7.60 -0.63
N LYS A 56 -20.83 -7.16 -1.01
CA LYS A 56 -20.46 -6.91 -2.41
C LYS A 56 -19.69 -8.07 -3.02
N ASP A 57 -19.29 -9.05 -2.21
CA ASP A 57 -18.39 -10.14 -2.60
C ASP A 57 -17.17 -9.60 -3.37
N ALA A 58 -16.51 -8.62 -2.77
CA ALA A 58 -15.45 -7.84 -3.41
C ALA A 58 -14.36 -7.44 -2.41
N PHE A 59 -13.12 -7.34 -2.89
CA PHE A 59 -12.04 -6.69 -2.16
C PHE A 59 -12.17 -5.17 -2.27
N VAL A 60 -12.02 -4.48 -1.15
CA VAL A 60 -11.87 -3.02 -1.11
C VAL A 60 -10.39 -2.72 -1.30
N LEU A 61 -10.08 -1.98 -2.36
CA LEU A 61 -8.72 -1.58 -2.73
C LEU A 61 -8.68 -0.07 -2.90
N VAL A 62 -7.48 0.46 -2.98
CA VAL A 62 -7.24 1.88 -3.24
C VAL A 62 -6.56 2.06 -4.58
N LYS A 63 -6.93 3.12 -5.29
CA LYS A 63 -6.30 3.54 -6.54
C LYS A 63 -5.80 4.97 -6.38
N GLN A 64 -4.50 5.15 -6.58
CA GLN A 64 -3.84 6.42 -6.31
C GLN A 64 -2.65 6.65 -7.26
N PHE A 65 -2.20 7.89 -7.33
CA PHE A 65 -1.05 8.27 -8.14
C PHE A 65 0.25 8.08 -7.34
N ARG A 66 1.20 7.33 -7.89
CA ARG A 66 2.54 7.16 -7.34
C ARG A 66 3.58 7.82 -8.25
N PRO A 67 4.23 8.93 -7.83
CA PRO A 67 5.26 9.63 -8.61
C PRO A 67 6.41 8.72 -9.08
N ALA A 68 6.83 7.77 -8.24
CA ALA A 68 7.89 6.82 -8.57
C ALA A 68 7.49 5.85 -9.71
N VAL A 69 6.22 5.47 -9.78
CA VAL A 69 5.68 4.65 -10.87
C VAL A 69 5.54 5.49 -12.14
N TYR A 70 5.09 6.74 -12.00
CA TYR A 70 4.95 7.68 -13.11
C TYR A 70 6.27 7.91 -13.83
N LEU A 71 7.36 8.08 -13.07
CA LEU A 71 8.73 8.20 -13.60
C LEU A 71 9.10 7.03 -14.54
N ASN A 72 8.56 5.83 -14.30
CA ASN A 72 8.92 4.62 -15.04
C ASN A 72 7.95 4.27 -16.18
N ASN A 73 6.69 4.70 -16.13
CA ASN A 73 5.68 4.28 -17.11
C ASN A 73 4.81 5.41 -17.68
N ASN A 74 5.01 6.66 -17.28
CA ASN A 74 4.24 7.85 -17.67
C ASN A 74 2.72 7.75 -17.39
N LYS A 75 2.28 6.84 -16.52
CA LYS A 75 0.89 6.70 -16.06
C LYS A 75 0.75 6.95 -14.56
N GLY A 76 1.65 6.38 -13.76
CA GLY A 76 1.71 6.60 -12.30
C GLY A 76 0.57 6.02 -11.47
N MET A 77 -0.56 5.67 -12.08
CA MET A 77 -1.68 5.07 -11.36
C MET A 77 -1.40 3.64 -10.95
N THR A 78 -1.64 3.36 -9.68
CA THR A 78 -1.50 2.05 -9.05
C THR A 78 -2.82 1.60 -8.47
N ILE A 79 -3.00 0.29 -8.35
CA ILE A 79 -4.02 -0.34 -7.52
C ILE A 79 -3.31 -1.07 -6.39
N GLU A 80 -3.68 -0.76 -5.16
CA GLU A 80 -2.97 -1.15 -3.96
C GLU A 80 -3.95 -1.64 -2.88
N LEU A 81 -3.42 -2.33 -1.87
CA LEU A 81 -4.13 -2.53 -0.61
C LEU A 81 -4.18 -1.20 0.14
N CYS A 82 -5.18 -1.04 1.01
CA CYS A 82 -5.16 0.04 2.00
C CYS A 82 -3.89 -0.10 2.87
N ALA A 83 -3.15 0.98 3.09
CA ALA A 83 -1.81 0.90 3.70
C ALA A 83 -1.31 2.23 4.27
N GLY A 84 -0.67 2.15 5.44
CA GLY A 84 -0.08 3.28 6.14
C GLY A 84 1.39 3.09 6.51
N ILE A 85 2.15 4.18 6.58
CA ILE A 85 3.52 4.16 7.10
C ILE A 85 3.53 4.17 8.63
N VAL A 86 4.57 3.60 9.23
CA VAL A 86 4.77 3.62 10.68
C VAL A 86 5.56 4.88 11.04
N ASP A 87 4.84 5.98 11.22
CA ASP A 87 5.39 7.30 11.59
C ASP A 87 4.70 7.95 12.80
N LYS A 88 3.79 7.22 13.47
CA LYS A 88 3.03 7.65 14.66
C LYS A 88 3.33 6.74 15.85
N GLU A 89 3.10 7.25 17.06
CA GLU A 89 3.19 6.48 18.32
C GLU A 89 1.92 5.66 18.57
N LEU A 90 1.59 4.77 17.63
CA LEU A 90 0.46 3.85 17.67
C LEU A 90 0.94 2.41 17.47
N THR A 91 0.17 1.43 17.95
CA THR A 91 0.42 0.04 17.59
C THR A 91 0.14 -0.19 16.10
N LEU A 92 0.78 -1.19 15.50
CA LEU A 92 0.56 -1.52 14.07
C LEU A 92 -0.90 -1.84 13.76
N ALA A 93 -1.65 -2.38 14.73
CA ALA A 93 -3.07 -2.66 14.55
C ALA A 93 -3.93 -1.38 14.61
N GLU A 94 -3.57 -0.43 15.48
CA GLU A 94 -4.24 0.89 15.53
C GLU A 94 -4.00 1.68 14.25
N ILE A 95 -2.75 1.70 13.73
CA ILE A 95 -2.44 2.31 12.43
C ILE A 95 -3.28 1.66 11.33
N ALA A 96 -3.36 0.32 11.30
CA ALA A 96 -4.15 -0.37 10.29
C ALA A 96 -5.64 -0.02 10.34
N ILE A 97 -6.22 0.18 11.53
CA ILE A 97 -7.62 0.61 11.69
C ILE A 97 -7.83 2.05 11.24
N GLU A 98 -6.92 2.95 11.61
CA GLU A 98 -6.93 4.34 11.21
C GLU A 98 -6.92 4.47 9.68
N GLU A 99 -6.04 3.73 9.00
CA GLU A 99 -5.94 3.73 7.53
C GLU A 99 -7.19 3.16 6.83
N ILE A 100 -7.81 2.11 7.39
CA ILE A 100 -9.09 1.58 6.85
C ILE A 100 -10.19 2.66 6.92
N GLU A 101 -10.22 3.43 7.99
CA GLU A 101 -11.15 4.56 8.14
C GLU A 101 -10.80 5.65 7.13
N GLU A 102 -9.58 6.20 7.17
CA GLU A 102 -9.15 7.33 6.35
C GLU A 102 -9.24 7.04 4.85
N GLU A 103 -8.60 5.97 4.38
CA GLU A 103 -8.52 5.67 2.95
C GLU A 103 -9.82 5.05 2.40
N CYS A 104 -10.45 4.16 3.17
CA CYS A 104 -11.55 3.32 2.68
C CYS A 104 -12.93 3.66 3.29
N GLY A 105 -13.00 4.46 4.35
CA GLY A 105 -14.22 4.96 4.96
C GLY A 105 -14.98 3.95 5.82
N PHE A 106 -14.34 2.89 6.30
CA PHE A 106 -14.97 1.85 7.11
C PHE A 106 -14.50 1.90 8.56
N SER A 107 -15.42 1.72 9.51
CA SER A 107 -15.06 1.57 10.93
C SER A 107 -14.88 0.09 11.28
N VAL A 108 -13.64 -0.30 11.58
CA VAL A 108 -13.26 -1.68 11.97
C VAL A 108 -12.73 -1.68 13.40
N SER A 109 -13.20 -2.60 14.22
CA SER A 109 -12.69 -2.77 15.59
C SER A 109 -11.48 -3.71 15.64
N LEU A 110 -10.68 -3.59 16.70
CA LEU A 110 -9.42 -4.33 16.86
C LEU A 110 -9.60 -5.85 16.83
N GLU A 111 -10.68 -6.37 17.39
CA GLU A 111 -11.00 -7.80 17.39
C GLU A 111 -11.36 -8.37 16.01
N ASN A 112 -11.69 -7.51 15.04
CA ASN A 112 -12.01 -7.89 13.67
C ASN A 112 -10.81 -7.74 12.71
N LEU A 113 -9.64 -7.37 13.24
CA LEU A 113 -8.40 -7.28 12.48
C LEU A 113 -7.55 -8.55 12.68
N GLU A 114 -7.35 -9.31 11.60
CA GLU A 114 -6.54 -10.53 11.61
C GLU A 114 -5.14 -10.25 11.07
N ARG A 115 -4.10 -10.59 11.83
CA ARG A 115 -2.72 -10.51 11.33
C ARG A 115 -2.43 -11.71 10.42
N ILE A 116 -2.06 -11.45 9.17
CA ILE A 116 -1.62 -12.49 8.22
C ILE A 116 -0.14 -12.81 8.43
N THR A 117 0.75 -11.92 8.01
CA THR A 117 2.20 -12.14 8.00
C THR A 117 2.95 -10.81 7.81
N SER A 118 4.28 -10.83 7.73
CA SER A 118 5.09 -9.67 7.34
C SER A 118 6.15 -10.06 6.31
N PHE A 119 6.56 -9.12 5.47
CA PHE A 119 7.62 -9.31 4.48
C PHE A 119 8.47 -8.05 4.31
N HIS A 120 9.66 -8.19 3.75
CA HIS A 120 10.52 -7.06 3.38
C HIS A 120 10.24 -6.66 1.93
N THR A 121 10.14 -5.36 1.70
CA THR A 121 9.93 -4.75 0.38
C THR A 121 11.20 -4.05 -0.08
N SER A 122 11.35 -3.89 -1.41
CA SER A 122 12.48 -3.16 -2.00
C SER A 122 13.85 -3.60 -1.44
N VAL A 123 14.05 -4.92 -1.25
CA VAL A 123 15.18 -5.52 -0.52
C VAL A 123 16.56 -5.14 -1.07
N GLY A 124 16.62 -4.72 -2.34
CA GLY A 124 17.85 -4.29 -2.99
C GLY A 124 18.33 -2.90 -2.58
N PHE A 125 17.47 -2.04 -2.01
CA PHE A 125 17.87 -0.68 -1.64
C PHE A 125 17.22 -0.14 -0.37
N ALA A 126 15.99 -0.52 -0.03
CA ALA A 126 15.33 -0.03 1.18
C ALA A 126 15.25 -1.09 2.28
N GLY A 127 14.76 -2.28 1.94
CA GLY A 127 14.58 -3.36 2.92
C GLY A 127 13.53 -3.07 4.00
N SER A 128 12.65 -2.08 3.79
CA SER A 128 11.55 -1.75 4.72
C SER A 128 10.60 -2.94 4.91
N LYS A 129 10.14 -3.13 6.13
CA LYS A 129 9.20 -4.20 6.48
C LYS A 129 7.76 -3.72 6.33
N GLN A 130 6.91 -4.56 5.75
CA GLN A 130 5.47 -4.35 5.69
C GLN A 130 4.75 -5.47 6.46
N LEU A 131 3.85 -5.09 7.37
CA LEU A 131 2.98 -6.02 8.10
C LEU A 131 1.61 -6.08 7.43
N LEU A 132 1.14 -7.29 7.14
CA LEU A 132 -0.10 -7.53 6.40
C LEU A 132 -1.22 -8.01 7.34
N TYR A 133 -2.37 -7.34 7.26
CA TYR A 133 -3.60 -7.64 7.98
C TYR A 133 -4.75 -8.01 7.02
N TYR A 134 -5.81 -8.57 7.59
CA TYR A 134 -7.09 -8.85 6.96
C TYR A 134 -8.23 -8.28 7.81
N ALA A 135 -9.25 -7.74 7.17
CA ALA A 135 -10.50 -7.33 7.82
C ALA A 135 -11.70 -7.63 6.91
N GLU A 136 -12.84 -7.92 7.54
CA GLU A 136 -14.13 -8.00 6.86
C GLU A 136 -14.99 -6.78 7.16
N VAL A 137 -15.64 -6.25 6.14
CA VAL A 137 -16.56 -5.11 6.25
C VAL A 137 -17.90 -5.42 5.60
N ASP A 138 -18.91 -4.65 5.99
CA ASP A 138 -20.24 -4.64 5.36
C ASP A 138 -20.76 -3.19 5.22
N ASP A 139 -21.90 -3.05 4.55
CA ASP A 139 -22.49 -1.72 4.30
C ASP A 139 -22.83 -0.97 5.60
N GLY A 140 -23.02 -1.67 6.73
CA GLY A 140 -23.30 -1.08 8.04
C GLY A 140 -22.08 -0.45 8.72
N MET A 141 -20.87 -0.76 8.23
CA MET A 141 -19.61 -0.26 8.76
C MET A 141 -19.09 0.97 8.01
N LYS A 142 -19.75 1.38 6.90
CA LYS A 142 -19.37 2.54 6.10
C LYS A 142 -19.74 3.83 6.85
N ILE A 143 -18.75 4.69 7.10
CA ILE A 143 -18.93 5.94 7.85
C ILE A 143 -18.67 7.20 7.00
N HIS A 144 -17.89 7.10 5.93
CA HIS A 144 -17.76 8.11 4.87
C HIS A 144 -17.25 7.45 3.57
N ASP A 145 -17.06 8.21 2.50
CA ASP A 145 -16.71 7.67 1.18
C ASP A 145 -15.27 7.13 1.07
N GLY A 146 -14.42 7.35 2.07
CA GLY A 146 -12.96 7.18 2.00
C GLY A 146 -12.30 8.38 1.32
N GLY A 147 -11.07 8.20 0.82
CA GLY A 147 -10.34 9.22 0.06
C GLY A 147 -8.98 9.61 0.63
N GLY A 148 -8.66 9.14 1.84
CA GLY A 148 -7.48 9.56 2.58
C GLY A 148 -7.73 10.86 3.36
N VAL A 149 -6.65 11.44 3.87
CA VAL A 149 -6.67 12.70 4.64
C VAL A 149 -5.87 13.80 3.92
N ASP A 150 -6.06 15.04 4.37
CA ASP A 150 -5.35 16.21 3.86
C ASP A 150 -5.42 16.36 2.32
N ASP A 151 -4.28 16.27 1.63
CA ASP A 151 -4.13 16.45 0.19
C ASP A 151 -4.12 15.11 -0.58
N GLU A 152 -4.45 14.01 0.09
CA GLU A 152 -4.53 12.70 -0.55
C GLU A 152 -5.65 12.63 -1.58
N GLN A 153 -5.37 11.93 -2.69
CA GLN A 153 -6.32 11.70 -3.77
C GLN A 153 -6.39 10.21 -4.02
N ILE A 154 -7.17 9.54 -3.17
CA ILE A 154 -7.34 8.10 -3.17
C ILE A 154 -8.75 7.76 -3.66
N GLU A 155 -8.83 6.91 -4.69
CA GLU A 155 -10.09 6.35 -5.17
C GLU A 155 -10.31 4.98 -4.52
N VAL A 156 -11.39 4.82 -3.76
CA VAL A 156 -11.82 3.50 -3.27
C VAL A 156 -12.43 2.71 -4.42
N ILE A 157 -11.88 1.54 -4.70
CA ILE A 157 -12.40 0.64 -5.73
C ILE A 157 -12.80 -0.70 -5.11
N TYR A 158 -13.81 -1.32 -5.72
CA TYR A 158 -14.28 -2.65 -5.33
C TYR A 158 -13.96 -3.62 -6.46
N LEU A 159 -13.07 -4.57 -6.19
CA LEU A 159 -12.73 -5.65 -7.13
C LEU A 159 -13.50 -6.91 -6.75
N PRO A 160 -14.43 -7.41 -7.58
CA PRO A 160 -15.12 -8.66 -7.30
C PRO A 160 -14.13 -9.80 -7.02
N VAL A 161 -14.42 -10.62 -6.02
CA VAL A 161 -13.55 -11.76 -5.65
C VAL A 161 -13.32 -12.69 -6.85
N SER A 162 -14.34 -12.88 -7.68
CA SER A 162 -14.28 -13.68 -8.90
C SER A 162 -13.25 -13.18 -9.93
N GLU A 163 -12.89 -11.89 -9.90
CA GLU A 163 -11.90 -11.29 -10.79
C GLU A 163 -10.47 -11.33 -10.23
N ALA A 164 -10.30 -11.55 -8.92
CA ALA A 164 -9.03 -11.45 -8.21
C ALA A 164 -7.91 -12.28 -8.86
N LYS A 165 -8.21 -13.53 -9.26
CA LYS A 165 -7.23 -14.41 -9.90
C LYS A 165 -6.75 -13.86 -11.25
N SER A 166 -7.65 -13.30 -12.06
CA SER A 166 -7.28 -12.70 -13.33
C SER A 166 -6.50 -11.39 -13.12
N PHE A 167 -6.90 -10.60 -12.13
CA PHE A 167 -6.27 -9.34 -11.79
C PHE A 167 -4.80 -9.50 -11.39
N ILE A 168 -4.43 -10.57 -10.68
CA ILE A 168 -3.02 -10.87 -10.34
C ILE A 168 -2.12 -10.83 -11.60
N TYR A 169 -2.58 -11.42 -12.71
CA TYR A 169 -1.78 -11.57 -13.93
C TYR A 169 -1.98 -10.44 -14.96
N ASP A 170 -2.88 -9.48 -14.70
CA ASP A 170 -3.13 -8.36 -15.62
C ASP A 170 -2.03 -7.27 -15.53
N GLU A 171 -1.04 -7.33 -16.41
CA GLU A 171 0.07 -6.36 -16.43
C GLU A 171 -0.33 -4.94 -16.87
N SER A 172 -1.58 -4.70 -17.30
CA SER A 172 -2.02 -3.37 -17.73
C SER A 172 -2.14 -2.37 -16.56
N MET A 173 -2.25 -2.88 -15.34
CA MET A 173 -2.40 -2.12 -14.09
C MET A 173 -1.21 -2.35 -13.17
N ALA A 174 -0.56 -1.27 -12.74
CA ALA A 174 0.52 -1.35 -11.76
C ALA A 174 -0.04 -1.77 -10.39
N LYS A 175 0.56 -2.78 -9.77
CA LYS A 175 0.16 -3.33 -8.48
C LYS A 175 1.36 -3.82 -7.69
N THR A 176 1.18 -4.00 -6.39
CA THR A 176 2.26 -4.42 -5.48
C THR A 176 2.30 -5.96 -5.32
N PRO A 177 3.49 -6.53 -5.07
CA PRO A 177 3.59 -7.95 -4.69
C PRO A 177 2.77 -8.30 -3.44
N GLY A 178 2.65 -7.38 -2.48
CA GLY A 178 1.84 -7.55 -1.29
C GLY A 178 0.36 -7.77 -1.58
N LEU A 179 -0.21 -7.01 -2.54
CA LEU A 179 -1.59 -7.22 -3.01
C LEU A 179 -1.76 -8.61 -3.62
N MET A 180 -0.86 -9.00 -4.52
CA MET A 180 -0.95 -10.32 -5.19
C MET A 180 -0.85 -11.47 -4.18
N PHE A 181 0.05 -11.36 -3.19
CA PHE A 181 0.17 -12.32 -2.11
C PHE A 181 -1.10 -12.38 -1.26
N ALA A 182 -1.67 -11.23 -0.88
CA ALA A 182 -2.89 -11.18 -0.08
C ALA A 182 -4.08 -11.86 -0.78
N PHE A 183 -4.20 -11.67 -2.10
CA PHE A 183 -5.23 -12.35 -2.89
C PHE A 183 -5.01 -13.86 -2.91
N MET A 184 -3.77 -14.32 -3.15
CA MET A 184 -3.45 -15.74 -3.12
C MET A 184 -3.76 -16.35 -1.76
N TRP A 185 -3.35 -15.67 -0.67
CA TRP A 185 -3.65 -16.10 0.69
C TRP A 185 -5.16 -16.25 0.92
N TRP A 186 -5.96 -15.27 0.50
CA TRP A 186 -7.42 -15.31 0.69
C TRP A 186 -8.07 -16.44 -0.13
N LEU A 187 -7.66 -16.60 -1.40
CA LEU A 187 -8.18 -17.65 -2.30
C LEU A 187 -7.80 -19.07 -1.85
N GLU A 188 -6.76 -19.21 -1.04
CA GLU A 188 -6.31 -20.48 -0.45
C GLU A 188 -6.79 -20.69 0.99
N ARG A 189 -7.57 -19.75 1.57
CA ARG A 189 -8.17 -19.97 2.89
C ARG A 189 -9.15 -21.16 2.83
N PRO A 190 -9.10 -22.05 3.83
CA PRO A 190 -10.02 -23.19 3.93
C PRO A 190 -11.45 -22.78 4.25
#